data_AF-A0A9P7W457-F1
#
_entry.id   AF-A0A9P7W457-F1
#
_cell.length_a   1.000
_cell.length_b   1.000
_cell.length_c   1.000
_cell.angle_alpha   90.00
_cell.angle_beta   90.00
_cell.angle_gamma   90.00
#
_symmetry.space_group_name_H-M   'P 1'
#
loop_
_entity.id
_entity.type
_entity.pdbx_description
1 polymer ?
#
loop_
_entity_poly.entity_id
_entity_poly.type
_entity_poly.pdbx_seq_one_letter_code
_entity_poly.pdbx_strand_id
1 'polypeptide(L)'
;MASNKLLLNLGPDILPIIDLHKSLLKSCLQADERLLDCDKPISGMELKVERLLRLFPYHSRYIVIPDIATFELRAAIQCVGVARLPAGGRPADLLDPAAFFRDIIDPNHVLKLPPLCWSQLVRVARDDGAFRPLDPDNDNHADLFLLWLCSAVLCSFDAPQKGLKQGFGCPLILEFSDALPCFPGRIYHHVLSTCSLTLSEIHLQTGHRCHRL
;
A
#
# COMPACT_ATOMS: atom_id res chain seq x y z
N MET A 1 -1.72 14.86 17.36
CA MET A 1 -2.42 13.63 17.84
C MET A 1 -3.96 13.78 17.90
N ALA A 2 -4.62 14.41 16.92
CA ALA A 2 -6.08 14.63 16.94
C ALA A 2 -6.88 13.74 15.96
N SER A 3 -6.22 13.16 14.94
CA SER A 3 -6.90 12.46 13.83
C SER A 3 -7.53 11.12 14.23
N ASN A 4 -6.84 10.35 15.09
CA ASN A 4 -7.30 9.00 15.48
C ASN A 4 -8.54 9.00 16.39
N LYS A 5 -8.82 10.11 17.10
CA LYS A 5 -10.02 10.21 17.94
C LYS A 5 -11.31 10.31 17.12
N LEU A 6 -11.26 10.88 15.92
CA LEU A 6 -12.45 11.13 15.10
C LEU A 6 -12.96 9.84 14.42
N LEU A 7 -12.05 8.97 13.96
CA LEU A 7 -12.39 7.64 13.43
C LEU A 7 -12.86 6.67 14.53
N LEU A 8 -12.31 6.77 15.75
CA LEU A 8 -12.71 5.91 16.88
C LEU A 8 -14.04 6.34 17.54
N ASN A 9 -14.44 7.61 17.41
CA ASN A 9 -15.70 8.12 17.99
C ASN A 9 -16.94 7.88 17.11
N LEU A 10 -16.78 7.39 15.88
CA LEU A 10 -17.87 7.07 14.95
C LEU A 10 -18.37 5.61 15.08
N GLY A 11 -18.01 4.92 16.16
CA GLY A 11 -18.22 3.48 16.38
C GLY A 11 -19.58 2.89 15.91
N PRO A 12 -20.74 3.52 16.19
CA PRO A 12 -22.04 3.02 15.73
C PRO A 12 -22.43 3.48 14.30
N ASP A 13 -21.96 4.63 13.83
CA ASP A 13 -22.34 5.22 12.52
C ASP A 13 -21.43 4.77 11.36
N ILE A 14 -20.30 4.12 11.66
CA ILE A 14 -19.38 3.58 10.64
C ILE A 14 -19.96 2.35 9.94
N LEU A 15 -20.74 1.51 10.62
CA LEU A 15 -21.28 0.28 10.04
C LEU A 15 -22.19 0.54 8.82
N PRO A 16 -23.18 1.46 8.90
CA PRO A 16 -23.99 1.82 7.73
C PRO A 16 -23.17 2.38 6.57
N ILE A 17 -22.13 3.16 6.84
CA ILE A 17 -21.24 3.73 5.81
C ILE A 17 -20.44 2.62 5.13
N ILE A 18 -19.91 1.66 5.90
CA ILE A 18 -19.21 0.49 5.38
C ILE A 18 -20.15 -0.35 4.50
N ASP A 19 -21.38 -0.58 4.95
CA ASP A 19 -22.34 -1.42 4.21
C ASP A 19 -22.86 -0.73 2.94
N LEU A 20 -23.06 0.59 2.99
CA LEU A 20 -23.33 1.39 1.80
C LEU A 20 -22.16 1.32 0.81
N HIS A 21 -20.93 1.51 1.29
CA HIS A 21 -19.73 1.41 0.46
C HIS A 21 -19.62 0.03 -0.21
N LYS A 22 -19.77 -1.06 0.55
CA LYS A 22 -19.78 -2.43 0.02
C LYS A 22 -20.85 -2.63 -1.04
N SER A 23 -22.05 -2.10 -0.81
CA SER A 23 -23.18 -2.23 -1.74
C SER A 23 -22.91 -1.50 -3.05
N LEU A 24 -22.38 -0.27 -2.96
CA LEU A 24 -21.98 0.52 -4.12
C LEU A 24 -20.86 -0.17 -4.90
N LEU A 25 -19.83 -0.66 -4.22
CA LEU A 25 -18.73 -1.39 -4.86
C LEU A 25 -19.24 -2.65 -5.56
N LYS A 26 -20.05 -3.46 -4.87
CA LYS A 26 -20.65 -4.68 -5.42
C LYS A 26 -21.48 -4.41 -6.67
N SER A 27 -22.20 -3.28 -6.74
CA SER A 27 -22.96 -2.90 -7.95
C SER A 27 -22.09 -2.54 -9.17
N CYS A 28 -20.79 -2.30 -8.97
CA CYS A 28 -19.84 -1.97 -10.03
C CYS A 28 -18.98 -3.18 -10.44
N LEU A 29 -19.18 -4.33 -9.79
CA LEU A 29 -18.41 -5.55 -9.96
C LEU A 29 -19.32 -6.68 -10.43
N GLN A 30 -18.75 -7.61 -11.16
CA GLN A 30 -19.38 -8.87 -11.54
C GLN A 30 -18.43 -10.02 -11.23
N ALA A 31 -18.97 -11.20 -10.92
CA ALA A 31 -18.13 -12.38 -10.71
C ALA A 31 -17.29 -12.66 -11.96
N ASP A 32 -16.03 -13.02 -11.78
CA ASP A 32 -15.25 -13.52 -12.88
C ASP A 32 -15.61 -14.99 -13.15
N GLU A 33 -15.91 -15.30 -14.41
CA GLU A 33 -16.33 -16.65 -14.82
C GLU A 33 -15.17 -17.65 -14.87
N ARG A 34 -13.92 -17.15 -14.94
CA ARG A 34 -12.71 -17.98 -15.10
C ARG A 34 -12.02 -18.22 -13.76
N LEU A 35 -12.05 -17.24 -12.87
CA LEU A 35 -11.37 -17.29 -11.58
C LEU A 35 -12.39 -17.37 -10.43
N LEU A 36 -12.35 -18.49 -9.70
CA LEU A 36 -13.14 -18.66 -8.47
C LEU A 36 -12.75 -17.58 -7.44
N ASP A 37 -13.74 -17.08 -6.71
CA ASP A 37 -13.60 -16.04 -5.68
C ASP A 37 -12.98 -14.71 -6.14
N CYS A 38 -13.04 -14.46 -7.45
CA CYS A 38 -12.65 -13.19 -8.05
C CYS A 38 -13.87 -12.48 -8.62
N ASP A 39 -13.86 -11.16 -8.49
CA ASP A 39 -14.77 -10.27 -9.20
C ASP A 39 -13.94 -9.45 -10.21
N LYS A 40 -14.60 -8.88 -11.22
CA LYS A 40 -14.00 -7.92 -12.15
C LYS A 40 -14.87 -6.67 -12.24
N PRO A 41 -14.29 -5.51 -12.56
CA PRO A 41 -15.07 -4.34 -12.93
C PRO A 41 -16.06 -4.65 -14.06
N ILE A 42 -17.30 -4.18 -13.91
CA ILE A 42 -18.23 -4.13 -15.04
C ILE A 42 -17.66 -3.11 -16.05
N SER A 43 -17.69 -3.46 -17.33
CA SER A 43 -17.21 -2.58 -18.41
C SER A 43 -17.88 -1.21 -18.33
N GLY A 44 -17.08 -0.14 -18.29
CA GLY A 44 -17.53 1.25 -18.13
C GLY A 44 -17.67 1.73 -16.68
N MET A 45 -17.50 0.85 -15.69
CA MET A 45 -17.56 1.19 -14.25
C MET A 45 -16.18 1.32 -13.60
N GLU A 46 -15.09 1.18 -14.37
CA GLU A 46 -13.70 1.16 -13.91
C GLU A 46 -13.35 2.38 -13.05
N LEU A 47 -13.70 3.58 -13.52
CA LEU A 47 -13.46 4.83 -12.80
C LEU A 47 -14.22 4.88 -11.47
N LYS A 48 -15.43 4.31 -11.43
CA LYS A 48 -16.24 4.29 -10.21
C LYS A 48 -15.67 3.29 -9.20
N VAL A 49 -15.21 2.13 -9.67
CA VAL A 49 -14.49 1.15 -8.84
C VAL A 49 -13.24 1.80 -8.25
N GLU A 50 -12.41 2.45 -9.08
CA GLU A 50 -11.20 3.16 -8.64
C GLU A 50 -11.50 4.15 -7.51
N ARG A 51 -12.47 5.06 -7.72
CA ARG A 51 -12.84 6.07 -6.72
C ARG A 51 -13.37 5.46 -5.43
N LEU A 52 -14.18 4.40 -5.53
CA LEU A 52 -14.70 3.71 -4.36
C LEU A 52 -13.55 3.06 -3.58
N LEU A 53 -12.67 2.33 -4.23
CA LEU A 53 -11.53 1.67 -3.59
C LEU A 53 -10.55 2.66 -2.96
N ARG A 54 -10.36 3.84 -3.54
CA ARG A 54 -9.57 4.91 -2.93
C ARG A 54 -10.20 5.45 -1.64
N LEU A 55 -11.53 5.51 -1.59
CA LEU A 55 -12.25 5.97 -0.39
C LEU A 55 -12.17 4.92 0.73
N PHE A 56 -12.39 3.66 0.40
CA PHE A 56 -12.35 2.56 1.36
C PHE A 56 -11.84 1.28 0.68
N PRO A 57 -10.55 0.94 0.83
CA PRO A 57 -9.90 -0.16 0.11
C PRO A 57 -10.20 -1.52 0.76
N TYR A 58 -11.49 -1.87 0.86
CA TYR A 58 -11.94 -3.11 1.46
C TYR A 58 -12.92 -3.82 0.54
N HIS A 59 -12.56 -5.06 0.17
CA HIS A 59 -13.44 -5.98 -0.53
C HIS A 59 -13.12 -7.41 -0.06
N SER A 60 -14.13 -8.28 -0.04
CA SER A 60 -13.98 -9.65 0.46
C SER A 60 -13.46 -10.63 -0.58
N ARG A 61 -13.36 -10.21 -1.85
CA ARG A 61 -12.89 -11.02 -2.99
C ARG A 61 -11.75 -10.31 -3.70
N TYR A 62 -10.99 -11.04 -4.48
CA TYR A 62 -10.01 -10.40 -5.37
C TYR A 62 -10.74 -9.65 -6.48
N ILE A 63 -10.20 -8.50 -6.88
CA ILE A 63 -10.64 -7.80 -8.07
C ILE A 63 -9.60 -8.06 -9.15
N VAL A 64 -10.00 -8.73 -10.23
CA VAL A 64 -9.14 -8.94 -11.40
C VAL A 64 -8.85 -7.58 -12.01
N ILE A 65 -7.57 -7.32 -12.29
CA ILE A 65 -7.14 -6.12 -12.97
C ILE A 65 -7.48 -6.27 -14.47
N PRO A 66 -8.32 -5.40 -15.06
CA PRO A 66 -8.53 -5.41 -16.49
C PRO A 66 -7.23 -5.13 -17.27
N ASP A 67 -7.04 -5.76 -18.43
CA ASP A 67 -5.84 -5.54 -19.27
C ASP A 67 -5.63 -4.05 -19.59
N ILE A 68 -6.73 -3.36 -19.88
CA ILE A 68 -6.79 -1.92 -20.21
C ILE A 68 -6.87 -1.01 -18.98
N ALA A 69 -6.64 -1.54 -17.78
CA ALA A 69 -6.74 -0.75 -16.55
C ALA A 69 -5.70 0.38 -16.52
N THR A 70 -6.18 1.57 -16.14
CA THR A 70 -5.29 2.69 -15.84
C THR A 70 -4.41 2.37 -14.64
N PHE A 71 -3.28 3.07 -14.54
CA PHE A 71 -2.35 2.90 -13.42
C PHE A 71 -3.02 3.18 -12.07
N GLU A 72 -3.93 4.14 -12.01
CA GLU A 72 -4.70 4.48 -10.81
C GLU A 72 -5.66 3.37 -10.38
N LEU A 73 -6.35 2.75 -11.33
CA LEU A 73 -7.23 1.62 -11.04
C LEU A 73 -6.42 0.43 -10.54
N ARG A 74 -5.28 0.15 -11.18
CA ARG A 74 -4.33 -0.89 -10.73
C ARG A 74 -3.92 -0.63 -9.29
N ALA A 75 -3.49 0.60 -8.98
CA ALA A 75 -3.13 0.98 -7.62
C ALA A 75 -4.29 0.80 -6.64
N ALA A 76 -5.50 1.25 -7.00
CA ALA A 76 -6.67 1.15 -6.14
C ALA A 76 -7.07 -0.32 -5.86
N ILE A 77 -6.98 -1.20 -6.86
CA ILE A 77 -7.19 -2.65 -6.71
C ILE A 77 -6.11 -3.27 -5.81
N GLN A 78 -4.85 -2.89 -5.97
CA GLN A 78 -3.74 -3.39 -5.15
C GLN A 78 -3.84 -2.95 -3.69
N CYS A 79 -4.53 -1.84 -3.41
CA CYS A 79 -4.81 -1.40 -2.05
C CYS A 79 -5.83 -2.29 -1.33
N VAL A 80 -6.58 -3.14 -2.04
CA VAL A 80 -7.65 -3.94 -1.43
C VAL A 80 -7.05 -4.90 -0.40
N GLY A 81 -7.30 -4.60 0.87
CA GLY A 81 -6.97 -5.51 1.96
C GLY A 81 -7.99 -6.63 1.99
N VAL A 82 -7.71 -7.75 1.32
CA VAL A 82 -8.60 -8.91 1.31
C VAL A 82 -8.63 -9.50 2.71
N ALA A 83 -9.73 -9.23 3.44
CA ALA A 83 -9.91 -9.76 4.77
C ALA A 83 -10.41 -11.20 4.69
N ARG A 84 -9.58 -12.12 5.19
CA ARG A 84 -9.85 -13.55 5.39
C ARG A 84 -9.94 -14.33 4.08
N LEU A 85 -8.89 -15.08 3.75
CA LEU A 85 -9.00 -16.41 3.15
C LEU A 85 -7.71 -17.21 3.52
N PRO A 86 -7.79 -18.56 3.54
CA PRO A 86 -6.77 -19.45 4.07
C PRO A 86 -5.51 -19.44 3.19
N ALA A 87 -4.45 -20.09 3.67
CA ALA A 87 -3.10 -20.13 3.10
C ALA A 87 -2.96 -20.73 1.66
N GLY A 88 -4.00 -20.67 0.83
CA GLY A 88 -4.00 -21.11 -0.56
C GLY A 88 -3.96 -19.91 -1.52
N GLY A 89 -2.75 -19.65 -2.04
CA GLY A 89 -2.42 -19.02 -3.32
C GLY A 89 -3.34 -17.93 -3.86
N ARG A 90 -2.86 -16.68 -3.80
CA ARG A 90 -3.31 -15.60 -4.68
C ARG A 90 -3.30 -16.08 -6.15
N PRO A 91 -4.36 -15.84 -6.95
CA PRO A 91 -4.35 -16.16 -8.38
C PRO A 91 -3.10 -15.61 -9.07
N ALA A 92 -2.44 -16.43 -9.91
CA ALA A 92 -1.21 -16.07 -10.62
C ALA A 92 -1.38 -14.83 -11.53
N ASP A 93 -2.60 -14.57 -11.97
CA ASP A 93 -2.97 -13.44 -12.83
C ASP A 93 -3.06 -12.10 -12.07
N LEU A 94 -2.88 -12.11 -10.74
CA LEU A 94 -2.83 -10.89 -9.95
C LEU A 94 -1.39 -10.41 -9.81
N LEU A 95 -1.20 -9.14 -10.14
CA LEU A 95 0.10 -8.48 -10.13
C LEU A 95 0.72 -8.47 -8.72
N ASP A 96 1.89 -9.11 -8.57
CA ASP A 96 2.67 -9.30 -7.33
C ASP A 96 2.70 -8.02 -6.47
N PRO A 97 2.17 -8.02 -5.22
CA PRO A 97 2.03 -6.80 -4.44
C PRO A 97 3.40 -6.25 -4.01
N ALA A 98 4.38 -7.13 -3.77
CA ALA A 98 5.72 -6.72 -3.42
C ALA A 98 6.40 -6.01 -4.59
N ALA A 99 6.36 -6.57 -5.80
CA ALA A 99 6.87 -5.96 -7.02
C ALA A 99 6.14 -4.64 -7.32
N PHE A 100 4.80 -4.63 -7.23
CA PHE A 100 4.05 -3.40 -7.44
C PHE A 100 4.46 -2.30 -6.45
N PHE A 101 4.59 -2.65 -5.17
CA PHE A 101 5.01 -1.69 -4.16
C PHE A 101 6.42 -1.16 -4.43
N ARG A 102 7.35 -2.03 -4.89
CA ARG A 102 8.69 -1.63 -5.33
C ARG A 102 8.64 -0.65 -6.51
N ASP A 103 7.75 -0.86 -7.47
CA ASP A 103 7.63 -0.02 -8.66
C ASP A 103 7.09 1.38 -8.34
N ILE A 104 6.16 1.50 -7.38
CA ILE A 104 5.46 2.77 -7.09
C ILE A 104 6.13 3.62 -6.01
N ILE A 105 7.14 3.10 -5.32
CA ILE A 105 7.91 3.87 -4.33
C ILE A 105 9.11 4.59 -4.95
N ASP A 106 9.44 4.28 -6.21
CA ASP A 106 10.47 4.99 -6.95
C ASP A 106 10.15 6.50 -6.98
N PRO A 107 11.08 7.38 -6.55
CA PRO A 107 10.92 8.83 -6.64
C PRO A 107 10.58 9.36 -8.04
N ASN A 108 10.92 8.61 -9.09
CA ASN A 108 10.61 8.95 -10.48
C ASN A 108 9.17 8.62 -10.88
N HIS A 109 8.46 7.81 -10.08
CA HIS A 109 7.06 7.46 -10.27
C HIS A 109 6.19 8.19 -9.24
N VAL A 110 5.63 9.33 -9.65
CA VAL A 110 4.76 10.13 -8.78
C VAL A 110 3.36 9.54 -8.73
N LEU A 111 3.17 8.54 -7.86
CA LEU A 111 1.84 8.04 -7.50
C LEU A 111 1.36 8.73 -6.22
N LYS A 112 0.17 9.32 -6.29
CA LYS A 112 -0.50 9.89 -5.12
C LYS A 112 -1.67 9.00 -4.75
N LEU A 113 -1.73 8.59 -3.49
CA LEU A 113 -2.84 7.80 -2.93
C LEU A 113 -3.30 8.36 -1.59
N PRO A 114 -4.55 8.06 -1.18
CA PRO A 114 -4.99 8.31 0.19
C PRO A 114 -4.10 7.58 1.22
N PRO A 115 -3.88 8.15 2.42
CA PRO A 115 -3.09 7.50 3.47
C PRO A 115 -3.56 6.08 3.81
N LEU A 116 -4.87 5.84 3.78
CA LEU A 116 -5.44 4.52 4.03
C LEU A 116 -5.02 3.52 2.95
N CYS A 117 -5.00 3.91 1.68
CA CYS A 117 -4.54 3.11 0.56
C CYS A 117 -3.05 2.75 0.70
N TRP A 118 -2.20 3.74 0.97
CA TRP A 118 -0.78 3.50 1.24
C TRP A 118 -0.57 2.55 2.42
N SER A 119 -1.30 2.76 3.51
CA SER A 119 -1.25 1.88 4.69
C SER A 119 -1.65 0.43 4.34
N GLN A 120 -2.61 0.23 3.42
CA GLN A 120 -2.96 -1.11 2.97
C GLN A 120 -1.89 -1.73 2.07
N LEU A 121 -1.36 -0.97 1.12
CA LEU A 121 -0.29 -1.44 0.22
C LEU A 121 0.93 -1.91 1.00
N VAL A 122 1.40 -1.12 1.97
CA VAL A 122 2.52 -1.51 2.84
C VAL A 122 2.21 -2.80 3.59
N ARG A 123 0.98 -2.95 4.10
CA ARG A 123 0.57 -4.17 4.81
C ARG A 123 0.58 -5.39 3.89
N VAL A 124 -0.02 -5.28 2.70
CA VAL A 124 -0.10 -6.39 1.74
C VAL A 124 1.29 -6.75 1.21
N ALA A 125 2.11 -5.77 0.85
CA ALA A 125 3.48 -5.98 0.37
C ALA A 125 4.37 -6.63 1.43
N ARG A 126 4.21 -6.24 2.72
CA ARG A 126 4.89 -6.92 3.84
C ARG A 126 4.53 -8.40 3.90
N ASP A 127 3.24 -8.70 3.88
CA ASP A 127 2.74 -10.07 4.02
C ASP A 127 3.23 -10.96 2.86
N ASP A 128 3.50 -10.34 1.71
CA ASP A 128 4.08 -10.96 0.51
C ASP A 128 5.63 -11.00 0.50
N GLY A 129 6.29 -10.39 1.49
CA GLY A 129 7.74 -10.45 1.68
C GLY A 129 8.54 -9.33 1.04
N ALA A 130 7.92 -8.21 0.64
CA ALA A 130 8.63 -7.03 0.12
C ALA A 130 9.71 -6.51 1.08
N PHE A 131 9.53 -6.72 2.39
CA PHE A 131 10.43 -6.25 3.43
C PHE A 131 11.37 -7.33 4.00
N ARG A 132 11.49 -8.48 3.31
CA ARG A 132 12.50 -9.49 3.70
C ARG A 132 13.90 -8.90 3.55
N PRO A 133 14.86 -9.27 4.43
CA PRO A 133 16.25 -8.88 4.26
C PRO A 133 16.77 -9.28 2.88
N LEU A 134 17.71 -8.48 2.38
CA LEU A 134 18.49 -8.81 1.19
C LEU A 134 19.25 -10.13 1.43
N ASP A 135 19.29 -10.98 0.41
CA ASP A 135 19.97 -12.27 0.47
C ASP A 135 21.40 -12.05 -0.02
N PRO A 136 22.41 -12.01 0.87
CA PRO A 136 23.77 -11.64 0.49
C PRO A 136 24.38 -12.56 -0.58
N ASP A 137 23.87 -13.79 -0.73
CA ASP A 137 24.34 -14.77 -1.72
C ASP A 137 23.61 -14.67 -3.07
N ASN A 138 22.50 -13.92 -3.14
CA ASN A 138 21.66 -13.74 -4.33
C ASN A 138 21.31 -12.27 -4.59
N ASP A 139 22.10 -11.35 -4.03
CA ASP A 139 21.80 -9.94 -4.04
C ASP A 139 21.92 -9.35 -5.45
N ASN A 140 20.77 -8.96 -6.00
CA ASN A 140 20.74 -8.09 -7.15
C ASN A 140 21.14 -6.68 -6.70
N HIS A 141 22.42 -6.34 -6.84
CA HIS A 141 22.95 -5.01 -6.51
C HIS A 141 22.28 -3.83 -7.25
N ALA A 142 21.44 -4.10 -8.25
CA ALA A 142 20.62 -3.10 -8.92
C ALA A 142 19.27 -2.83 -8.23
N ASP A 143 18.88 -3.62 -7.22
CA ASP A 143 17.65 -3.40 -6.48
C ASP A 143 17.81 -2.26 -5.47
N LEU A 144 17.41 -1.06 -5.90
CA LEU A 144 17.45 0.16 -5.08
C LEU A 144 16.21 0.33 -4.19
N PHE A 145 15.32 -0.65 -4.15
CA PHE A 145 14.06 -0.55 -3.41
C PHE A 145 14.25 -0.15 -1.95
N LEU A 146 15.13 -0.86 -1.23
CA LEU A 146 15.35 -0.59 0.20
C LEU A 146 15.96 0.78 0.43
N LEU A 147 16.80 1.26 -0.49
CA LEU A 147 17.34 2.61 -0.43
C LEU A 147 16.24 3.66 -0.62
N TRP A 148 15.35 3.47 -1.60
CA TRP A 148 14.21 4.38 -1.81
C TRP A 148 13.23 4.36 -0.64
N LEU A 149 12.95 3.18 -0.07
CA LEU A 149 12.14 3.03 1.11
C LEU A 149 12.74 3.80 2.31
N CYS A 150 14.04 3.61 2.58
CA CYS A 150 14.74 4.33 3.64
C CYS A 150 14.73 5.84 3.40
N SER A 151 14.99 6.27 2.16
CA SER A 151 14.98 7.68 1.77
C SER A 151 13.59 8.30 2.01
N ALA A 152 12.52 7.67 1.56
CA ALA A 152 11.16 8.17 1.76
C ALA A 152 10.80 8.28 3.25
N VAL A 153 11.25 7.33 4.07
CA VAL A 153 11.09 7.36 5.53
C VAL A 153 11.84 8.52 6.15
N LEU A 154 13.10 8.73 5.78
CA LEU A 154 13.91 9.85 6.28
C LEU A 154 13.28 11.20 5.89
N CYS A 155 12.88 11.36 4.62
CA CYS A 155 12.21 12.55 4.12
C CYS A 155 10.87 12.83 4.85
N SER A 156 10.17 11.80 5.32
CA SER A 156 8.91 11.97 6.06
C SER A 156 9.07 12.66 7.41
N PHE A 157 10.26 12.61 8.03
CA PHE A 157 10.54 13.30 9.30
C PHE A 157 10.69 14.81 9.12
N ASP A 158 11.24 15.24 7.99
CA ASP A 158 11.43 16.65 7.65
C ASP A 158 10.16 17.30 7.06
N ALA A 159 9.15 16.49 6.71
CA ALA A 159 7.91 16.96 6.12
C ALA A 159 7.15 17.89 7.10
N PRO A 160 6.89 19.16 6.72
CA PRO A 160 6.18 20.08 7.58
C PRO A 160 4.74 19.58 7.79
N GLN A 161 4.40 19.21 9.02
CA GLN A 161 3.04 18.86 9.46
C GLN A 161 2.00 19.99 9.22
N LYS A 162 2.44 21.19 8.80
CA LYS A 162 1.63 22.33 8.40
C LYS A 162 1.02 22.11 7.01
N GLY A 163 0.03 21.23 6.91
CA GLY A 163 -0.72 20.99 5.66
C GLY A 163 -1.91 20.05 5.83
N LEU A 164 -1.84 19.14 6.81
CA LEU A 164 -2.91 18.18 7.17
C LEU A 164 -4.15 18.82 7.84
N LYS A 165 -4.38 20.12 7.65
CA LYS A 165 -5.61 20.84 8.05
C LYS A 165 -6.65 20.90 6.91
N GLN A 166 -6.42 20.20 5.80
CA GLN A 166 -7.40 20.15 4.71
C GLN A 166 -8.62 19.34 5.16
N GLY A 167 -9.79 19.97 5.12
CA GLY A 167 -11.04 19.40 5.59
C GLY A 167 -11.40 18.09 4.87
N PHE A 168 -12.13 17.23 5.58
CA PHE A 168 -12.61 15.90 5.17
C PHE A 168 -13.37 15.82 3.83
N GLY A 169 -13.57 16.94 3.12
CA GLY A 169 -14.25 17.02 1.82
C GLY A 169 -13.37 16.74 0.60
N CYS A 170 -12.04 16.67 0.75
CA CYS A 170 -11.13 16.17 -0.28
C CYS A 170 -10.42 14.93 0.26
N PRO A 171 -10.43 13.79 -0.44
CA PRO A 171 -9.54 12.70 -0.09
C PRO A 171 -8.11 13.24 -0.24
N LEU A 172 -7.43 13.48 0.88
CA LEU A 172 -6.03 13.89 0.88
C LEU A 172 -5.24 12.83 0.10
N ILE A 173 -4.78 13.18 -1.10
CA ILE A 173 -3.99 12.31 -1.94
C ILE A 173 -2.52 12.70 -1.75
N LEU A 174 -1.71 11.80 -1.21
CA LEU A 174 -0.34 12.06 -0.79
C LEU A 174 0.64 11.13 -1.50
N GLU A 175 1.87 11.59 -1.69
CA GLU A 175 3.00 10.73 -2.02
C GLU A 175 3.35 9.84 -0.82
N PHE A 176 4.11 8.77 -1.04
CA PHE A 176 4.40 7.80 0.02
C PHE A 176 5.08 8.44 1.23
N SER A 177 6.09 9.29 1.00
CA SER A 177 6.82 10.04 2.04
C SER A 177 5.89 10.90 2.90
N ASP A 178 4.96 11.61 2.26
CA ASP A 178 3.99 12.48 2.94
C ASP A 178 2.89 11.70 3.69
N ALA A 179 2.59 10.47 3.24
CA ALA A 179 1.58 9.61 3.85
C ALA A 179 2.09 8.88 5.10
N LEU A 180 3.40 8.64 5.22
CA LEU A 180 4.02 7.89 6.31
C LEU A 180 3.61 8.37 7.73
N PRO A 181 3.54 9.67 8.03
CA PRO A 181 3.11 10.16 9.35
C PRO A 181 1.64 9.84 9.68
N CYS A 182 0.84 9.47 8.68
CA CYS A 182 -0.58 9.16 8.83
C CYS A 182 -0.85 7.67 9.09
N PHE A 183 0.15 6.79 9.01
CA PHE A 183 -0.07 5.36 9.19
C PHE A 183 -0.36 4.98 10.64
N PRO A 184 -1.18 3.93 10.88
CA PRO A 184 -1.29 3.32 12.20
C PRO A 184 0.10 2.88 12.67
N GLY A 185 0.47 3.19 13.93
CA GLY A 185 1.83 2.98 14.45
C GLY A 185 2.41 1.57 14.25
N ARG A 186 1.56 0.53 14.18
CA ARG A 186 2.02 -0.84 13.90
C ARG A 186 2.65 -1.02 12.51
N ILE A 187 2.10 -0.37 11.49
CA ILE A 187 2.62 -0.46 10.11
C ILE A 187 3.92 0.35 10.01
N TYR A 188 3.95 1.49 10.69
CA TYR A 188 5.12 2.35 10.81
C TYR A 188 6.32 1.63 11.46
N HIS A 189 6.09 0.84 12.53
CA HIS A 189 7.15 0.04 13.17
C HIS A 189 7.80 -0.98 12.23
N HIS A 190 7.03 -1.60 11.31
CA HIS A 190 7.58 -2.59 10.39
C HIS A 190 8.48 -1.94 9.33
N VAL A 191 8.03 -0.84 8.74
CA VAL A 191 8.83 -0.08 7.77
C VAL A 191 10.15 0.37 8.41
N LEU A 192 10.08 0.92 9.63
CA LEU A 192 11.27 1.35 10.37
C LEU A 192 12.21 0.20 10.74
N SER A 193 11.66 -0.96 11.11
CA SER A 193 12.47 -2.13 11.48
C SER A 193 13.32 -2.60 10.31
N THR A 194 12.75 -2.65 9.10
CA THR A 194 13.49 -3.06 7.89
C THR A 194 14.57 -2.04 7.55
N CYS A 195 14.28 -0.74 7.61
CA CYS A 195 15.29 0.30 7.39
C CYS A 195 16.45 0.25 8.40
N SER A 196 16.16 -0.10 9.66
CA SER A 196 17.19 -0.17 10.70
C SER A 196 18.13 -1.37 10.52
N LEU A 197 17.58 -2.52 10.13
CA LEU A 197 18.36 -3.73 9.86
C LEU A 197 19.31 -3.52 8.67
N THR A 198 18.81 -2.97 7.57
CA THR A 198 19.62 -2.75 6.36
C THR A 198 20.74 -1.73 6.58
N LEU A 199 20.47 -0.64 7.31
CA LEU A 199 21.52 0.32 7.68
C LEU A 199 22.61 -0.32 8.55
N SER A 200 22.25 -1.23 9.47
CA SER A 200 23.22 -1.93 10.30
C SER A 200 24.07 -2.92 9.49
N GLU A 201 23.49 -3.61 8.51
CA GLU A 201 24.19 -4.53 7.60
C GLU A 201 25.15 -3.79 6.67
N ILE A 202 24.73 -2.66 6.10
CA ILE A 202 25.60 -1.78 5.30
C ILE A 202 26.77 -1.26 6.15
N HIS A 203 26.51 -0.89 7.41
CA HIS A 203 27.57 -0.43 8.32
C HIS A 203 28.55 -1.56 8.69
N LEU A 204 28.07 -2.79 8.88
CA LEU A 204 28.91 -3.97 9.12
C LEU A 204 29.77 -4.35 7.89
N GLN A 205 29.21 -4.26 6.68
CA GLN A 205 29.95 -4.52 5.45
C GLN A 205 30.99 -3.45 5.12
N THR A 206 30.70 -2.18 5.43
CA THR A 206 31.65 -1.06 5.24
C THR A 206 32.69 -0.97 6.36
N GLY A 207 32.37 -1.37 7.59
CA GLY A 207 33.29 -1.43 8.73
C GLY A 207 34.39 -2.49 8.62
N HIS A 208 34.20 -3.54 7.81
CA HIS A 208 35.22 -4.56 7.54
C HIS A 208 36.25 -4.16 6.47
N ARG A 209 36.14 -2.98 5.83
CA ARG A 209 37.13 -2.46 4.87
C ARG A 209 38.05 -1.35 5.41
N CYS A 210 38.08 -1.11 6.73
CA CYS A 210 38.96 -0.07 7.32
C CYS A 210 40.13 -0.59 8.18
N HIS A 211 40.47 -1.89 8.14
CA HIS A 211 41.71 -2.40 8.72
C HIS A 211 42.50 -3.20 7.68
N ARG A 212 43.10 -2.48 6.71
CA ARG A 212 44.32 -2.87 5.98
C ARG A 212 44.72 -1.73 5.03
N LEU A 213 45.38 -0.72 5.59
CA LEU A 213 46.46 0.05 4.96
C LEU A 213 47.45 0.40 6.07
#